data_AF-A0A6P7FUL2-F1
#
_entry.id   AF-A0A6P7FUL2-F1
#
_cell.length_a   1.000
_cell.length_b   1.000
_cell.length_c   1.000
_cell.angle_alpha   90.00
_cell.angle_beta   90.00
_cell.angle_gamma   90.00
#
_symmetry.space_group_name_H-M   'P 1'
#
loop_
_entity.id
_entity.type
_entity.pdbx_description
1 polymer ?
#
loop_
_entity_poly.entity_id
_entity_poly.type
_entity_poly.pdbx_seq_one_letter_code
_entity_poly.pdbx_strand_id
1 'polypeptide(L)'
;MALYKNILTDMSRNQIAITQTFPDKRLNGQYEFEGTILGRKIENKGAWNLALFDYVQTLTVNRKPAGPSAPLENPPIKVKCKLETCKNLELHISNLAGGRSFVGKIVSK
;
A
#
# COMPACT_ATOMS: atom_id res chain seq x y z
N MET A 1 -7.18 -13.10 -2.16
CA MET A 1 -5.98 -13.98 -2.25
C MET A 1 -5.25 -13.64 -3.55
N ALA A 2 -3.90 -13.61 -3.57
CA ALA A 2 -3.17 -13.43 -4.84
C ALA A 2 -3.34 -14.67 -5.72
N LEU A 3 -3.61 -14.50 -7.02
CA LEU A 3 -3.75 -15.62 -7.95
C LEU A 3 -2.41 -16.15 -8.46
N TYR A 4 -1.47 -15.25 -8.73
CA TYR A 4 -0.16 -15.61 -9.25
C TYR A 4 0.94 -14.97 -8.41
N LYS A 5 2.02 -15.73 -8.18
CA LYS A 5 3.18 -15.32 -7.41
C LYS A 5 4.44 -15.76 -8.15
N ASN A 6 5.28 -14.81 -8.52
CA ASN A 6 6.64 -15.09 -8.98
C ASN A 6 7.63 -14.64 -7.90
N ILE A 7 8.61 -15.48 -7.58
CA ILE A 7 9.63 -15.20 -6.57
C ILE A 7 10.99 -15.30 -7.25
N LEU A 8 11.73 -14.20 -7.24
CA LEU A 8 13.10 -14.12 -7.77
C LEU A 8 14.04 -13.79 -6.61
N THR A 9 15.09 -14.59 -6.47
CA THR A 9 16.12 -14.40 -5.43
C THR A 9 17.44 -14.01 -6.09
N ASP A 10 18.02 -12.91 -5.64
CA ASP A 10 19.37 -12.47 -6.01
C ASP A 10 20.25 -12.47 -4.76
N MET A 11 21.05 -13.52 -4.62
CA MET A 11 21.95 -13.71 -3.49
C MET A 11 23.10 -12.70 -3.49
N SER A 12 23.55 -12.24 -4.67
CA SER A 12 24.62 -11.24 -4.77
C SER A 12 24.21 -9.88 -4.19
N ARG A 13 22.92 -9.58 -4.27
CA ARG A 13 22.32 -8.34 -3.75
C ARG A 13 21.61 -8.53 -2.40
N ASN A 14 21.60 -9.74 -1.85
CA ASN A 14 20.82 -10.12 -0.66
C ASN A 14 19.36 -9.67 -0.77
N GLN A 15 18.75 -10.00 -1.90
CA GLN A 15 17.46 -9.46 -2.33
C GLN A 15 16.50 -10.59 -2.73
N ILE A 16 15.24 -10.42 -2.36
CA ILE A 16 14.11 -11.23 -2.82
C ILE A 16 13.10 -10.29 -3.48
N ALA A 17 12.65 -10.60 -4.68
CA ALA A 17 11.56 -9.90 -5.36
C ALA A 17 10.36 -10.84 -5.49
N ILE A 18 9.19 -10.37 -5.08
CA ILE A 18 7.93 -11.11 -5.10
C ILE A 18 6.94 -10.31 -5.93
N THR A 19 6.61 -10.81 -7.12
CA THR A 19 5.55 -10.25 -7.96
C THR A 19 4.24 -10.97 -7.67
N GLN A 20 3.18 -10.21 -7.42
CA GLN A 20 1.87 -10.73 -7.08
C GLN A 20 0.80 -10.09 -7.95
N THR A 21 -0.12 -10.92 -8.43
CA THR A 21 -1.27 -10.49 -9.23
C THR A 21 -2.57 -10.74 -8.47
N PHE A 22 -3.41 -9.72 -8.40
CA PHE A 22 -4.71 -9.76 -7.78
C PHE A 22 -5.77 -9.21 -8.76
N PRO A 23 -6.65 -10.06 -9.30
CA PRO A 23 -7.74 -9.58 -10.15
C PRO A 23 -8.74 -8.70 -9.40
N ASP A 24 -9.02 -9.04 -8.14
CA ASP A 24 -9.83 -8.25 -7.21
C ASP A 24 -9.15 -8.33 -5.82
N LYS A 25 -8.49 -7.24 -5.43
CA LYS A 25 -7.93 -7.07 -4.09
C LYS A 25 -8.78 -6.09 -3.31
N ARG A 26 -9.46 -6.61 -2.29
CA ARG A 26 -10.27 -5.81 -1.36
C ARG A 26 -9.53 -5.54 -0.07
N LEU A 27 -9.60 -4.29 0.37
CA LEU A 27 -9.07 -3.81 1.63
C LEU A 27 -10.19 -3.04 2.33
N ASN A 28 -10.31 -3.22 3.64
CA ASN A 28 -11.28 -2.50 4.45
C ASN A 28 -10.58 -2.02 5.72
N GLY A 29 -11.04 -0.89 6.25
CA GLY A 29 -10.47 -0.34 7.45
C GLY A 29 -11.33 0.75 8.06
N GLN A 30 -10.84 1.27 9.18
CA GLN A 30 -11.36 2.48 9.81
C GLN A 30 -10.36 3.61 9.57
N TYR A 31 -10.84 4.84 9.60
CA TYR A 31 -10.01 6.03 9.65
C TYR A 31 -10.46 6.92 10.80
N GLU A 32 -9.51 7.69 11.33
CA GLU A 32 -9.73 8.80 12.24
C GLU A 32 -8.76 9.90 11.84
N PHE A 33 -9.27 11.12 11.65
CA PHE A 33 -8.43 12.28 11.40
C PHE A 33 -8.95 13.48 12.18
N GLU A 34 -8.00 14.28 12.65
CA GLU A 34 -8.24 15.59 13.22
C GLU A 34 -7.64 16.64 12.28
N GLY A 35 -8.39 17.68 11.96
CA GLY A 35 -7.92 18.75 11.09
C GLY A 35 -8.64 20.06 11.34
N THR A 36 -8.10 21.15 10.79
CA THR A 36 -8.73 22.47 10.86
C THR A 36 -9.15 22.89 9.47
N ILE A 37 -10.46 23.02 9.23
CA ILE A 37 -11.01 23.57 7.98
C ILE A 37 -11.73 24.88 8.32
N LEU A 38 -11.34 25.98 7.67
CA LEU A 38 -11.91 27.33 7.87
C LEU A 38 -11.93 27.77 9.35
N GLY A 39 -10.87 27.45 10.11
CA GLY A 39 -10.73 27.83 11.52
C GLY A 39 -11.52 26.98 12.51
N ARG A 40 -12.31 26.01 12.04
CA ARG A 40 -12.98 25.01 12.90
C ARG A 40 -12.17 23.74 12.98
N LYS A 41 -11.94 23.25 14.19
CA LYS A 41 -11.47 21.88 14.42
C LYS A 41 -12.56 20.90 13.98
N ILE A 42 -12.18 19.96 13.14
CA ILE A 42 -13.01 18.87 12.67
C ILE A 42 -12.31 17.59 13.11
N GLU A 43 -12.99 16.85 13.97
CA GLU A 43 -12.67 15.46 14.27
C GLU A 43 -13.61 14.60 13.43
N ASN A 44 -13.06 13.65 12.69
CA ASN A 44 -13.85 12.80 11.83
C ASN A 44 -13.31 11.38 11.84
N LYS A 45 -14.23 10.43 11.94
CA LYS A 45 -13.95 9.01 11.90
C LYS A 45 -14.97 8.30 11.04
N GLY A 46 -14.55 7.21 10.41
CA GLY A 46 -15.42 6.44 9.55
C GLY A 46 -14.76 5.16 9.08
N ALA A 47 -15.47 4.45 8.23
CA ALA A 47 -15.01 3.22 7.60
C ALA A 47 -14.65 3.51 6.15
N TRP A 48 -13.72 2.74 5.61
CA TRP A 48 -13.42 2.75 4.19
C TRP A 48 -13.34 1.32 3.65
N ASN A 49 -13.74 1.18 2.39
CA ASN A 49 -13.55 -0.02 1.59
C ASN A 49 -12.86 0.38 0.29
N LEU A 50 -11.85 -0.38 -0.10
CA LEU A 50 -11.05 -0.16 -1.29
C LEU A 50 -11.03 -1.46 -2.10
N ALA A 51 -11.46 -1.40 -3.35
CA ALA A 51 -11.29 -2.46 -4.33
C ALA A 51 -10.26 -2.05 -5.38
N LEU A 52 -9.28 -2.91 -5.62
CA LEU A 52 -8.22 -2.74 -6.60
C LEU A 52 -8.32 -3.86 -7.62
N PHE A 53 -8.58 -3.51 -8.88
CA PHE A 53 -8.79 -4.47 -9.95
C PHE A 53 -7.57 -4.57 -10.87
N ASP A 54 -7.27 -5.80 -11.30
CA ASP A 54 -6.08 -6.12 -12.09
C ASP A 54 -4.81 -5.52 -11.45
N TYR A 55 -4.69 -5.65 -10.13
CA TYR A 55 -3.62 -5.09 -9.33
C TYR A 55 -2.39 -5.99 -9.37
N VAL A 56 -1.29 -5.48 -9.94
CA VAL A 56 0.00 -6.16 -10.01
C VAL A 56 1.03 -5.33 -9.25
N GLN A 57 1.65 -5.94 -8.25
CA GLN A 57 2.72 -5.33 -7.48
C GLN A 57 3.95 -6.23 -7.43
N THR A 58 5.12 -5.63 -7.40
CA THR A 58 6.38 -6.30 -7.07
C THR A 58 6.93 -5.74 -5.76
N LEU A 59 7.01 -6.60 -4.74
CA LEU A 59 7.68 -6.31 -3.47
C LEU A 59 9.13 -6.76 -3.57
N THR A 60 10.05 -5.82 -3.42
CA THR A 60 11.48 -6.10 -3.32
C THR A 60 11.92 -5.92 -1.87
N VAL A 61 12.42 -7.00 -1.27
CA VAL A 61 12.94 -7.02 0.08
C VAL A 61 14.44 -7.24 0.00
N ASN A 62 15.21 -6.37 0.66
CA ASN A 62 16.65 -6.55 0.75
C ASN A 62 17.16 -6.19 2.15
N ARG A 63 18.15 -6.94 2.63
CA ARG A 63 18.88 -6.61 3.86
C ARG A 63 20.35 -6.50 3.49
N LYS A 64 20.91 -5.29 3.55
CA LYS A 64 22.34 -5.12 3.30
C LYS A 64 23.11 -5.75 4.45
N PRO A 65 24.13 -6.58 4.19
CA PRO A 65 24.99 -7.09 5.24
C PRO A 65 25.71 -5.93 5.93
N ALA A 66 26.02 -6.12 7.20
CA ALA A 66 26.75 -5.15 7.97
C ALA A 66 28.14 -4.95 7.34
N GLY A 67 28.52 -3.69 7.08
CA GLY A 67 29.78 -3.39 6.40
C GLY A 67 30.98 -3.61 7.33
N PRO A 68 32.21 -3.77 6.79
CA PRO A 68 33.41 -4.00 7.59
C PRO A 68 33.70 -2.88 8.60
N SER A 69 33.24 -1.66 8.33
CA SER A 69 33.53 -0.45 9.11
C SER A 69 32.49 -0.12 10.19
N ALA A 70 31.34 -0.81 10.22
CA ALA A 70 30.33 -0.67 11.27
C ALA A 70 29.35 -1.84 11.19
N PRO A 71 29.60 -2.95 11.93
CA PRO A 71 28.68 -4.06 11.95
C PRO A 71 27.45 -3.67 12.78
N LEU A 72 26.40 -3.18 12.13
CA LEU A 72 25.05 -3.26 12.70
C LEU A 72 24.72 -4.74 12.84
N GLU A 73 24.62 -5.25 14.07
CA GLU A 73 24.24 -6.64 14.35
C GLU A 73 22.88 -7.03 13.73
N ASN A 74 22.03 -6.04 13.43
CA ASN A 74 20.76 -6.23 12.74
C ASN A 74 20.48 -5.07 11.77
N PRO A 75 21.04 -5.12 10.55
CA PRO A 75 20.80 -4.06 9.58
C PRO A 75 19.33 -4.06 9.16
N PRO A 76 18.73 -2.86 8.94
CA PRO A 76 17.31 -2.74 8.68
C PRO A 76 16.93 -3.45 7.37
N ILE A 77 15.77 -4.11 7.39
CA ILE A 77 15.16 -4.63 6.18
C ILE A 77 14.64 -3.44 5.37
N LYS A 78 15.08 -3.34 4.12
CA LYS A 78 14.52 -2.39 3.16
C LYS A 78 13.48 -3.10 2.33
N VAL A 79 12.29 -2.52 2.27
CA VAL A 79 11.19 -3.01 1.44
C VAL A 79 10.83 -1.92 0.45
N LYS A 80 10.82 -2.25 -0.84
CA LYS A 80 10.32 -1.41 -1.92
C LYS A 80 9.11 -2.07 -2.54
N CYS A 81 8.00 -1.36 -2.61
CA CYS A 81 6.85 -1.78 -3.39
C CYS A 81 6.84 -1.02 -4.72
N LYS A 82 6.79 -1.75 -5.83
CA LYS A 82 6.58 -1.19 -7.16
C LYS A 82 5.19 -1.62 -7.63
N LEU A 83 4.35 -0.63 -7.96
CA LEU A 83 3.11 -0.87 -8.69
C LEU A 83 3.43 -1.05 -10.18
N GLU A 84 2.90 -2.11 -10.79
CA GLU A 84 3.03 -2.36 -12.22
C GLU A 84 1.72 -2.07 -12.95
N THR A 85 0.58 -2.48 -12.38
CA THR A 85 -0.74 -2.22 -12.96
C THR A 85 -1.78 -2.12 -11.85
N CYS A 86 -2.77 -1.25 -12.07
CA CYS A 86 -4.02 -1.19 -11.32
C CYS A 86 -5.06 -0.56 -12.25
N LYS A 87 -5.84 -1.38 -12.96
CA LYS A 87 -6.70 -0.85 -14.04
C LYS A 87 -7.88 -0.06 -13.51
N ASN A 88 -8.43 -0.46 -12.37
CA ASN A 88 -9.54 0.24 -11.73
C ASN A 88 -9.34 0.26 -10.21
N LEU A 89 -9.71 1.39 -9.62
CA LEU A 89 -9.69 1.64 -8.19
C LEU A 89 -11.04 2.19 -7.77
N GLU A 90 -11.68 1.51 -6.83
CA GLU A 90 -12.95 1.93 -6.25
C GLU A 90 -12.75 2.14 -4.75
N LEU A 91 -12.95 3.38 -4.29
CA LEU A 91 -12.81 3.76 -2.91
C LEU A 91 -14.14 4.31 -2.38
N HIS A 92 -14.65 3.65 -1.36
CA HIS A 92 -15.85 4.04 -0.65
C HIS A 92 -15.44 4.45 0.75
N ILE A 93 -15.73 5.69 1.13
CA ILE A 93 -15.45 6.22 2.46
C ILE A 93 -16.77 6.69 3.08
N SER A 94 -17.08 6.20 4.29
CA SER A 94 -18.22 6.68 5.05
C SER A 94 -17.86 7.93 5.84
N ASN A 95 -18.87 8.74 6.17
CA ASN A 95 -18.74 9.89 7.06
C ASN A 95 -17.71 10.96 6.63
N LEU A 96 -17.43 11.11 5.33
CA LEU A 96 -16.55 12.19 4.86
C LEU A 96 -17.18 13.57 5.19
N ALA A 97 -16.40 14.46 5.81
CA ALA A 97 -16.81 15.83 6.15
C ALA A 97 -18.16 15.95 6.92
N GLY A 98 -18.36 15.17 7.99
CA GLY A 98 -19.55 15.28 8.84
C GLY A 98 -20.83 14.68 8.24
N GLY A 99 -20.69 13.53 7.57
CA GLY A 99 -21.84 12.73 7.08
C GLY A 99 -22.10 12.79 5.57
N ARG A 100 -21.27 13.46 4.78
CA ARG A 100 -21.42 13.49 3.30
C ARG A 100 -20.63 12.34 2.68
N SER A 101 -21.31 11.35 2.10
CA SER A 101 -20.64 10.24 1.39
C SER A 101 -20.08 10.71 0.05
N PHE A 102 -18.81 10.43 -0.24
CA PHE A 102 -18.20 10.63 -1.56
C PHE A 102 -17.91 9.27 -2.19
N VAL A 103 -18.30 9.10 -3.46
CA VAL A 103 -17.89 7.97 -4.31
C VAL A 103 -16.98 8.54 -5.39
N GLY A 104 -15.70 8.19 -5.34
CA GLY A 104 -14.70 8.62 -6.31
C GLY A 104 -14.21 7.45 -7.13
N LYS A 105 -14.25 7.58 -8.47
CA LYS A 105 -13.56 6.69 -9.40
C LYS A 105 -12.27 7.37 -9.84
N ILE A 106 -11.12 6.78 -9.52
CA ILE A 106 -9.83 7.26 -10.01
C ILE A 106 -9.41 6.34 -11.15
N VAL A 107 -9.36 6.89 -12.37
CA VAL A 107 -8.81 6.20 -13.55
C VAL A 107 -7.38 6.68 -13.74
N SER A 108 -6.40 5.80 -13.55
CA SER A 108 -5.03 6.09 -13.97
C SER A 108 -4.93 5.95 -15.49
N LYS A 109 -4.39 6.97 -16.17
CA LYS A 109 -4.04 6.92 -17.59
C LYS A 109 -2.87 5.98 -17.84
#